data_AF-B4JXU6-F1
#
_entry.id   AF-B4JXU6-F1
#
_cell.length_a   1.000
_cell.length_b   1.000
_cell.length_c   1.000
_cell.angle_alpha   90.00
_cell.angle_beta   90.00
_cell.angle_gamma   90.00
#
_symmetry.space_group_name_H-M   'P 1'
#
loop_
_entity.id
_entity.type
_entity.pdbx_description
1 polymer ?
#
loop_
_entity_poly.entity_id
_entity_poly.type
_entity_poly.pdbx_seq_one_letter_code
_entity_poly.pdbx_strand_id
1 'polypeptide(L)'
;MLTTTTTQPPRNCVVQRPHQSDQLIREGSSKRIYSLDDAECSELCSCGDSLTLTCHALCVPFAPCRTALAFYSHASPAYQAFRGRCLCYSGRFICMKPPLGDYILPGGIFLLLGYSAADEALLRPHTNLGVQDAVRALQQYVTTYINNQTQCTLTLFNMTEENIIIAARLPHDGKLKDIELLRREKDECTAILKTISHHINTEHNELQSHRLLSIFKMSEVDVVWPESTSAARSGQTAAGNRLLSLLLLLALTVTVHCASALRMSNVFAMTSTT
;
A
#
# COMPACT_ATOMS: atom_id res chain seq x y z
N MET A 1 -17.06 -48.76 9.75
CA MET A 1 -15.58 -48.69 9.62
C MET A 1 -15.16 -47.28 9.98
N LEU A 2 -14.47 -47.10 11.10
CA LEU A 2 -13.91 -45.81 11.53
C LEU A 2 -12.51 -45.67 10.93
N THR A 3 -12.32 -44.70 10.05
CA THR A 3 -11.02 -44.32 9.51
C THR A 3 -10.25 -43.56 10.58
N THR A 4 -9.33 -44.25 11.26
CA THR A 4 -8.36 -43.64 12.17
C THR A 4 -7.29 -42.93 11.36
N THR A 5 -7.41 -41.60 11.21
CA THR A 5 -6.34 -40.74 10.68
C THR A 5 -5.24 -40.65 11.74
N THR A 6 -4.20 -41.47 11.61
CA THR A 6 -3.01 -41.37 12.46
C THR A 6 -2.20 -40.15 12.03
N THR A 7 -2.31 -39.03 12.75
CA THR A 7 -1.44 -37.87 12.56
C THR A 7 -0.04 -38.21 13.08
N GLN A 8 0.84 -38.68 12.20
CA GLN A 8 2.26 -38.86 12.48
C GLN A 8 2.86 -37.49 12.88
N PRO A 9 3.74 -37.42 13.90
CA PRO A 9 4.29 -36.15 14.35
C PRO A 9 5.06 -35.44 13.22
N PRO A 10 4.98 -34.10 13.12
CA PRO A 10 5.63 -33.36 12.05
C PRO A 10 7.14 -33.55 12.11
N ARG A 11 7.71 -34.04 11.00
CA ARG A 11 9.15 -34.21 10.87
C ARG A 11 9.77 -32.89 10.42
N ASN A 12 10.95 -32.58 10.95
CA ASN A 12 11.64 -31.32 10.68
C ASN A 12 13.10 -31.59 10.26
N CYS A 13 13.60 -30.79 9.34
CA CYS A 13 15.03 -30.60 9.13
C CYS A 13 15.56 -29.57 10.14
N VAL A 14 16.81 -29.74 10.59
CA VAL A 14 17.49 -28.79 11.46
C VAL A 14 18.59 -28.10 10.66
N VAL A 15 18.59 -26.78 10.65
CA VAL A 15 19.67 -25.96 10.08
C VAL A 15 20.48 -25.38 11.23
N GLN A 16 21.76 -25.72 11.27
CA GLN A 16 22.70 -25.19 12.24
C GLN A 16 23.64 -24.20 11.54
N ARG A 17 23.84 -23.04 12.15
CA ARG A 17 24.78 -22.01 11.70
C ARG A 17 25.60 -21.52 12.89
N PRO A 18 26.88 -21.16 12.67
CA PRO A 18 27.66 -20.51 13.71
C PRO A 18 26.91 -19.28 14.25
N HIS A 19 26.92 -19.09 15.57
CA HIS A 19 26.35 -17.93 16.25
C HIS A 19 24.83 -17.72 16.12
N GLN A 20 24.08 -18.66 15.51
CA GLN A 20 22.62 -18.62 15.42
C GLN A 20 22.00 -19.81 16.14
N SER A 21 20.77 -19.64 16.62
CA SER A 21 19.98 -20.74 17.14
C SER A 21 19.55 -21.69 16.01
N ASP A 22 19.45 -22.98 16.35
CA ASP A 22 18.98 -24.03 15.45
C ASP A 22 17.63 -23.66 14.82
N GLN A 23 17.60 -23.63 13.50
CA GLN A 23 16.38 -23.33 12.75
C GLN A 23 15.70 -24.64 12.36
N LEU A 24 14.44 -24.79 12.79
CA LEU A 24 13.62 -25.94 12.41
C LEU A 24 12.80 -25.61 11.16
N ILE A 25 12.89 -26.49 10.16
CA ILE A 25 12.13 -26.38 8.92
C ILE A 25 11.26 -27.63 8.79
N ARG A 26 9.95 -27.44 8.78
CA ARG A 26 8.99 -28.54 8.60
C ARG A 26 9.20 -29.23 7.24
N GLU A 27 9.11 -30.56 7.23
CA GLU A 27 9.09 -31.38 6.01
C GLU A 27 8.07 -30.82 4.99
N GLY A 28 8.50 -30.68 3.74
CA GLY A 28 7.72 -30.07 2.65
C GLY A 28 7.69 -28.54 2.66
N SER A 29 8.44 -27.88 3.55
CA SER A 29 8.46 -26.41 3.67
C SER A 29 9.84 -25.80 3.46
N SER A 30 9.88 -24.48 3.32
CA SER A 30 11.11 -23.70 3.10
C SER A 30 11.12 -22.48 3.99
N LYS A 31 12.32 -22.12 4.47
CA LYS A 31 12.55 -20.96 5.32
C LYS A 31 13.73 -20.16 4.80
N ARG A 32 13.57 -18.85 4.71
CA ARG A 32 14.66 -17.90 4.45
C ARG A 32 15.35 -17.58 5.78
N ILE A 33 16.67 -17.71 5.82
CA ILE A 33 17.51 -17.51 7.00
C ILE A 33 18.52 -16.42 6.66
N TYR A 34 18.51 -15.32 7.39
CA TYR A 34 19.44 -14.21 7.18
C TYR A 34 20.74 -14.48 7.93
N SER A 35 21.88 -14.14 7.33
CA SER A 35 23.16 -14.25 8.01
C SER A 35 23.29 -13.20 9.12
N LEU A 36 23.91 -13.55 10.24
CA LEU A 36 24.26 -12.56 11.28
C LEU A 36 25.55 -11.80 10.94
N ASP A 37 26.42 -12.42 10.14
CA ASP A 37 27.74 -11.88 9.81
C ASP A 37 27.69 -10.98 8.56
N ASP A 38 26.68 -11.18 7.70
CA ASP A 38 26.49 -10.42 6.47
C ASP A 38 25.00 -10.10 6.28
N ALA A 39 24.63 -8.84 6.54
CA ALA A 39 23.24 -8.39 6.46
C ALA A 39 22.64 -8.53 5.05
N GLU A 40 23.47 -8.61 4.01
CA GLU A 40 23.03 -8.60 2.61
C GLU A 40 22.91 -10.01 2.02
N CYS A 41 23.37 -11.00 2.77
CA CYS A 41 23.27 -12.39 2.42
C CYS A 41 22.23 -13.11 3.29
N SER A 42 21.43 -13.91 2.61
CA SER A 42 20.48 -14.83 3.23
C SER A 42 20.58 -16.17 2.53
N GLU A 43 19.98 -17.19 3.10
CA GLU A 43 19.88 -18.50 2.49
C GLU A 43 18.42 -18.93 2.46
N LEU A 44 17.98 -19.48 1.34
CA LEU A 44 16.72 -20.21 1.29
C LEU A 44 16.98 -21.69 1.52
N CYS A 45 16.58 -22.17 2.69
CA CYS A 45 16.67 -23.57 3.05
C CYS A 45 15.32 -24.26 2.87
N SER A 46 15.31 -25.45 2.26
CA SER A 46 14.12 -26.27 2.04
C SER A 46 14.32 -27.67 2.62
N CYS A 47 13.27 -28.20 3.25
CA CYS A 47 13.24 -29.55 3.79
C CYS A 47 12.36 -30.43 2.89
N GLY A 48 12.97 -31.33 2.12
CA GLY A 48 12.24 -32.25 1.22
C GLY A 48 11.55 -33.40 1.96
N ASP A 49 10.74 -34.17 1.24
CA ASP A 49 9.90 -35.28 1.76
C ASP A 49 10.70 -36.45 2.37
N SER A 50 12.01 -36.48 2.19
CA SER A 50 12.94 -37.44 2.78
C SER A 50 13.81 -36.85 3.89
N LEU A 51 13.43 -35.69 4.46
CA LEU A 51 14.26 -34.89 5.37
C LEU A 51 15.61 -34.49 4.80
N THR A 52 15.68 -34.36 3.48
CA THR A 52 16.85 -33.83 2.79
C THR A 52 16.81 -32.31 2.86
N LEU A 53 17.80 -31.73 3.56
CA LEU A 53 17.99 -30.29 3.67
C LEU A 53 18.79 -29.76 2.48
N THR A 54 18.25 -28.77 1.78
CA THR A 54 18.94 -28.05 0.70
C THR A 54 18.89 -26.55 0.98
N CYS A 55 20.05 -25.88 0.98
CA CYS A 55 20.14 -24.44 1.20
C CYS A 55 20.82 -23.76 0.01
N HIS A 56 20.26 -22.63 -0.42
CA HIS A 56 20.79 -21.81 -1.51
C HIS A 56 21.12 -20.42 -0.97
N ALA A 57 22.35 -19.97 -1.17
CA ALA A 57 22.77 -18.61 -0.82
C ALA A 57 22.17 -17.58 -1.78
N LEU A 58 21.63 -16.50 -1.20
CA LEU A 58 20.94 -15.40 -1.86
C LEU A 58 21.52 -14.11 -1.31
N CYS A 59 22.43 -13.51 -2.06
CA CYS A 59 23.07 -12.24 -1.70
C CYS A 59 22.63 -11.16 -2.67
N VAL A 60 22.02 -10.10 -2.15
CA VAL A 60 21.63 -8.96 -2.96
C VAL A 60 22.83 -8.04 -3.21
N PRO A 61 22.94 -7.40 -4.39
CA PRO A 61 24.01 -6.44 -4.63
C PRO A 61 23.96 -5.27 -3.64
N PHE A 62 25.07 -5.02 -2.95
CA PHE A 62 25.28 -3.84 -2.13
C PHE A 62 25.53 -2.61 -3.03
N ALA A 63 24.45 -2.05 -3.58
CA ALA A 63 24.49 -0.90 -4.46
C ALA A 63 23.77 0.31 -3.84
N PRO A 64 24.39 1.51 -3.83
CA PRO A 64 23.75 2.72 -3.36
C PRO A 64 22.72 3.22 -4.38
N CYS A 65 21.70 3.93 -3.89
CA CYS A 65 20.70 4.56 -4.74
C CYS A 65 21.13 5.99 -5.06
N ARG A 66 21.01 6.38 -6.33
CA ARG A 66 21.39 7.70 -6.80
C ARG A 66 20.17 8.53 -7.18
N THR A 67 20.17 9.78 -6.76
CA THR A 67 19.26 10.81 -7.25
C THR A 67 20.06 11.90 -7.97
N ALA A 68 19.38 12.91 -8.51
CA ALA A 68 20.06 14.07 -9.11
C ALA A 68 20.90 14.86 -8.09
N LEU A 69 20.56 14.79 -6.80
CA LEU A 69 21.13 15.65 -5.75
C LEU A 69 21.95 14.91 -4.69
N ALA A 70 21.73 13.60 -4.52
CA ALA A 70 22.34 12.84 -3.42
C ALA A 70 22.48 11.34 -3.74
N PHE A 71 23.36 10.69 -2.97
CA PHE A 71 23.51 9.24 -2.89
C PHE A 71 23.00 8.73 -1.55
N TYR A 72 22.30 7.60 -1.57
CA TYR A 72 21.79 6.92 -0.38
C TYR A 72 22.47 5.56 -0.28
N SER A 73 23.04 5.25 0.88
CA SER A 73 23.61 3.93 1.13
C SER A 73 22.53 2.85 1.08
N HIS A 74 22.94 1.60 0.82
CA HIS A 74 22.03 0.46 0.91
C HIS A 74 21.34 0.43 2.29
N ALA A 75 20.09 -0.04 2.31
CA ALA A 75 19.20 -0.08 3.46
C ALA A 75 18.91 1.28 4.13
N SER A 76 19.28 2.41 3.50
CA SER A 76 19.00 3.73 4.06
C SER A 76 17.55 4.16 3.83
N PRO A 77 16.88 4.74 4.83
CA PRO A 77 15.55 5.31 4.66
C PRO A 77 15.60 6.53 3.73
N ALA A 78 14.54 6.70 2.95
CA ALA A 78 14.33 7.85 2.08
C ALA A 78 12.85 8.25 2.09
N TYR A 79 12.55 9.40 1.47
CA TYR A 79 11.20 9.85 1.25
C TYR A 79 11.09 10.40 -0.17
N GLN A 80 10.02 10.02 -0.86
CA GLN A 80 9.69 10.56 -2.18
C GLN A 80 8.31 11.19 -2.13
N ALA A 81 8.20 12.38 -2.72
CA ALA A 81 6.92 13.08 -2.82
C ALA A 81 5.87 12.17 -3.48
N PHE A 82 4.67 12.14 -2.90
CA PHE A 82 3.52 11.34 -3.33
C PHE A 82 3.67 9.81 -3.23
N ARG A 83 4.89 9.28 -3.11
CA ARG A 83 5.16 7.85 -2.90
C ARG A 83 5.32 7.46 -1.42
N GLY A 84 5.54 8.44 -0.55
CA GLY A 84 5.67 8.24 0.89
C GLY A 84 7.09 7.83 1.31
N ARG A 85 7.19 7.02 2.37
CA ARG A 85 8.48 6.47 2.83
C ARG A 85 9.00 5.46 1.81
N CYS A 86 10.32 5.46 1.64
CA CYS A 86 11.02 4.55 0.75
C CYS A 86 12.26 3.97 1.43
N LEU A 87 12.75 2.84 0.92
CA LEU A 87 14.01 2.22 1.27
C LEU A 87 14.94 2.28 0.06
N CYS A 88 16.19 2.71 0.25
CA CYS A 88 17.21 2.42 -0.75
C CYS A 88 17.64 0.96 -0.63
N TYR A 89 17.38 0.16 -1.66
CA TYR A 89 17.70 -1.26 -1.65
C TYR A 89 18.21 -1.68 -3.03
N SER A 90 19.44 -2.20 -3.06
CA SER A 90 20.12 -2.69 -4.26
C SER A 90 20.05 -1.71 -5.46
N GLY A 91 20.37 -0.44 -5.20
CA GLY A 91 20.39 0.61 -6.22
C GLY A 91 19.01 1.17 -6.62
N ARG A 92 17.92 0.71 -6.01
CA ARG A 92 16.55 1.14 -6.30
C ARG A 92 15.82 1.67 -5.06
N PHE A 93 14.86 2.58 -5.27
CA PHE A 93 14.03 3.11 -4.19
C PHE A 93 12.70 2.35 -4.11
N ILE A 94 12.58 1.47 -3.13
CA ILE A 94 11.35 0.72 -2.86
C ILE A 94 10.45 1.59 -1.96
N CYS A 95 9.34 2.07 -2.49
CA CYS A 95 8.44 2.99 -1.77
C CYS A 95 7.13 2.30 -1.37
N MET A 96 6.41 2.92 -0.42
CA MET A 96 5.09 2.45 0.03
C MET A 96 4.04 2.50 -1.07
N LYS A 97 4.03 3.59 -1.86
CA LYS A 97 3.05 3.78 -2.94
C LYS A 97 3.72 3.72 -4.32
N PRO A 98 2.99 3.21 -5.35
CA PRO A 98 3.41 3.38 -6.73
C PRO A 98 3.56 4.86 -7.13
N PRO A 99 4.27 5.15 -8.23
CA PRO A 99 4.27 6.46 -8.86
C PRO A 99 2.85 7.01 -9.13
N LEU A 100 2.73 8.34 -9.15
CA LEU A 100 1.47 9.00 -9.52
C LEU A 100 1.07 8.64 -10.95
N GLY A 101 -0.22 8.39 -11.17
CA GLY A 101 -0.77 8.04 -12.48
C GLY A 101 -0.86 6.54 -12.75
N ASP A 102 -0.15 5.71 -11.99
CA ASP A 102 -0.17 4.25 -12.18
C ASP A 102 -1.43 3.59 -11.60
N TYR A 103 -2.18 4.30 -10.77
CA TYR A 103 -3.37 3.77 -10.10
C TYR A 103 -4.37 4.86 -9.69
N ILE A 104 -5.64 4.48 -9.60
CA ILE A 104 -6.72 5.28 -9.01
C ILE A 104 -7.49 4.35 -8.07
N LEU A 105 -7.56 4.71 -6.78
CA LEU A 105 -8.26 3.89 -5.79
C LEU A 105 -9.74 4.31 -5.71
N PRO A 106 -10.69 3.38 -5.92
CA PRO A 106 -12.09 3.62 -5.60
C PRO A 106 -12.30 3.56 -4.07
N GLY A 107 -13.54 3.75 -3.62
CA GLY A 107 -13.90 3.52 -2.21
C GLY A 107 -13.52 2.11 -1.74
N GLY A 108 -12.74 2.00 -0.66
CA GLY A 108 -12.19 0.73 -0.21
C GLY A 108 -11.10 0.84 0.84
N ILE A 109 -10.62 -0.32 1.28
CA ILE A 109 -9.50 -0.47 2.21
C ILE A 109 -8.39 -1.21 1.48
N PHE A 110 -7.23 -0.57 1.40
CA PHE A 110 -6.11 -1.03 0.59
C PHE A 110 -4.85 -1.17 1.43
N LEU A 111 -4.06 -2.18 1.10
CA LEU A 111 -2.69 -2.37 1.54
C LEU A 111 -1.79 -2.09 0.34
N LEU A 112 -1.02 -1.00 0.41
CA LEU A 112 -0.02 -0.65 -0.58
C LEU A 112 1.33 -1.21 -0.12
N LEU A 113 1.98 -1.96 -0.99
CA LEU A 113 3.20 -2.69 -0.69
C LEU A 113 4.29 -2.30 -1.67
N GLY A 114 5.50 -2.10 -1.16
CA GLY A 114 6.74 -2.01 -1.93
C GLY A 114 7.56 -3.29 -1.76
N TYR A 115 8.00 -3.87 -2.87
CA TYR A 115 8.81 -5.10 -2.86
C TYR A 115 10.12 -4.94 -3.62
N SER A 116 11.08 -5.79 -3.27
CA SER A 116 12.38 -5.88 -3.91
C SER A 116 12.32 -6.85 -5.09
N ALA A 117 12.32 -6.31 -6.32
CA ALA A 117 12.43 -7.12 -7.53
C ALA A 117 13.75 -7.92 -7.58
N ALA A 118 14.82 -7.39 -6.95
CA ALA A 118 16.09 -8.10 -6.81
C ALA A 118 15.96 -9.36 -5.94
N ASP A 119 15.27 -9.26 -4.80
CA ASP A 119 15.00 -10.43 -3.96
C ASP A 119 14.09 -11.45 -4.67
N GLU A 120 13.05 -10.98 -5.38
CA GLU A 120 12.18 -11.86 -6.15
C GLU A 120 12.97 -12.63 -7.21
N ALA A 121 13.86 -11.96 -7.95
CA ALA A 121 14.68 -12.59 -8.98
C ALA A 121 15.62 -13.66 -8.42
N LEU A 122 16.11 -13.48 -7.19
CA LEU A 122 16.94 -14.48 -6.49
C LEU A 122 16.11 -15.66 -5.97
N LEU A 123 14.90 -15.41 -5.47
CA LEU A 123 14.05 -16.45 -4.88
C LEU A 123 13.30 -17.30 -5.93
N ARG A 124 12.92 -16.70 -7.05
CA ARG A 124 12.07 -17.33 -8.06
C ARG A 124 12.62 -18.65 -8.61
N PRO A 125 13.92 -18.80 -8.94
CA PRO A 125 14.48 -20.06 -9.42
C PRO A 125 14.35 -21.24 -8.44
N HIS A 126 14.21 -20.94 -7.14
CA HIS A 126 14.17 -21.96 -6.08
C HIS A 126 12.76 -22.21 -5.55
N THR A 127 11.85 -21.26 -5.72
CA THR A 127 10.48 -21.33 -5.20
C THR A 127 9.44 -21.57 -6.26
N ASN A 128 9.73 -21.19 -7.52
CA ASN A 128 8.75 -21.09 -8.61
C ASN A 128 7.56 -20.17 -8.28
N LEU A 129 7.72 -19.27 -7.29
CA LEU A 129 6.71 -18.29 -6.90
C LEU A 129 7.11 -16.92 -7.41
N GLY A 130 6.12 -16.15 -7.86
CA GLY A 130 6.29 -14.74 -8.19
C GLY A 130 5.49 -13.84 -7.27
N VAL A 131 5.65 -12.53 -7.43
CA VAL A 131 4.88 -11.52 -6.69
C VAL A 131 3.35 -11.70 -6.84
N GLN A 132 2.88 -12.27 -7.95
CA GLN A 132 1.46 -12.58 -8.17
C GLN A 132 0.91 -13.61 -7.17
N ASP A 133 1.75 -14.52 -6.70
CA ASP A 133 1.38 -15.52 -5.69
C ASP A 133 1.33 -14.93 -4.28
N ALA A 134 1.82 -13.71 -4.10
CA ALA A 134 1.96 -13.09 -2.78
C ALA A 134 0.61 -12.83 -2.11
N VAL A 135 -0.46 -12.54 -2.86
CA VAL A 135 -1.80 -12.35 -2.28
C VAL A 135 -2.26 -13.63 -1.57
N ARG A 136 -2.06 -14.79 -2.19
CA ARG A 136 -2.41 -16.09 -1.59
C ARG A 136 -1.55 -16.38 -0.37
N ALA A 137 -0.24 -16.18 -0.47
CA ALA A 137 0.68 -16.38 0.64
C ALA A 137 0.35 -15.45 1.82
N LEU A 138 -0.01 -14.20 1.54
CA LEU A 138 -0.37 -13.22 2.55
C LEU A 138 -1.72 -13.55 3.20
N GLN A 139 -2.70 -14.02 2.44
CA GLN A 139 -3.96 -14.54 2.99
C GLN A 139 -3.70 -15.70 3.96
N GLN A 140 -2.84 -16.65 3.56
CA GLN A 140 -2.45 -17.75 4.44
C GLN A 140 -1.73 -17.25 5.70
N TYR A 141 -0.82 -16.27 5.55
CA TYR A 141 -0.13 -15.64 6.67
C TYR A 141 -1.10 -15.00 7.67
N VAL A 142 -2.12 -14.26 7.18
CA VAL A 142 -3.17 -13.68 8.02
C VAL A 142 -3.87 -14.75 8.84
N THR A 143 -4.33 -15.82 8.18
CA THR A 143 -5.06 -16.90 8.85
C THR A 143 -4.20 -17.70 9.83
N THR A 144 -2.88 -17.73 9.63
CA THR A 144 -1.96 -18.52 10.46
C THR A 144 -1.43 -17.73 11.65
N TYR A 145 -1.11 -16.45 11.47
CA TYR A 145 -0.31 -15.67 12.43
C TYR A 145 -1.01 -14.42 12.97
N ILE A 146 -2.09 -13.96 12.34
CA ILE A 146 -2.78 -12.72 12.74
C ILE A 146 -4.14 -13.04 13.34
N ASN A 147 -5.03 -13.63 12.55
CA ASN A 147 -6.38 -13.98 12.98
C ASN A 147 -6.94 -15.10 12.11
N ASN A 148 -7.11 -16.28 12.69
CA ASN A 148 -7.66 -17.46 12.01
C ASN A 148 -9.19 -17.41 11.82
N GLN A 149 -9.89 -16.51 12.48
CA GLN A 149 -11.35 -16.34 12.42
C GLN A 149 -11.78 -15.15 11.55
N THR A 150 -10.83 -14.46 10.90
CA THR A 150 -11.19 -13.31 10.06
C THR A 150 -11.99 -13.72 8.83
N GLN A 151 -12.96 -12.87 8.47
CA GLN A 151 -13.69 -12.96 7.20
C GLN A 151 -13.08 -12.08 6.12
N CYS A 152 -12.04 -11.30 6.44
CA CYS A 152 -11.39 -10.42 5.49
C CYS A 152 -10.61 -11.23 4.45
N THR A 153 -10.99 -11.03 3.20
CA THR A 153 -10.34 -11.64 2.04
C THR A 153 -9.48 -10.60 1.33
N LEU A 154 -8.24 -10.97 1.05
CA LEU A 154 -7.28 -10.17 0.31
C LEU A 154 -7.39 -10.47 -1.18
N THR A 155 -7.45 -9.41 -1.99
CA THR A 155 -7.56 -9.50 -3.45
C THR A 155 -6.55 -8.58 -4.11
N LEU A 156 -5.96 -9.02 -5.22
CA LEU A 156 -5.09 -8.18 -6.02
C LEU A 156 -5.92 -7.04 -6.62
N PHE A 157 -5.54 -5.80 -6.37
CA PHE A 157 -6.15 -4.63 -7.00
C PHE A 157 -5.33 -4.15 -8.19
N ASN A 158 -4.02 -3.95 -8.01
CA ASN A 158 -3.12 -3.51 -9.07
C ASN A 158 -1.69 -3.96 -8.78
N MET A 159 -0.84 -4.01 -9.81
CA MET A 159 0.56 -4.37 -9.69
C MET A 159 1.42 -3.62 -10.71
N THR A 160 2.59 -3.19 -10.26
CA THR A 160 3.65 -2.54 -11.05
C THR A 160 4.98 -3.24 -10.77
N GLU A 161 6.09 -2.75 -11.33
CA GLU A 161 7.42 -3.39 -11.20
C GLU A 161 7.93 -3.49 -9.75
N GLU A 162 7.58 -2.56 -8.85
CA GLU A 162 8.07 -2.57 -7.46
C GLU A 162 6.96 -2.34 -6.43
N ASN A 163 5.71 -2.22 -6.88
CA ASN A 163 4.57 -2.04 -6.00
C ASN A 163 3.41 -2.96 -6.34
N ILE A 164 2.74 -3.45 -5.31
CA ILE A 164 1.49 -4.21 -5.39
C ILE A 164 0.45 -3.54 -4.49
N ILE A 165 -0.79 -3.45 -4.97
CA ILE A 165 -1.92 -2.93 -4.21
C ILE A 165 -2.88 -4.09 -3.97
N ILE A 166 -3.20 -4.34 -2.71
CA ILE A 166 -4.12 -5.38 -2.29
C ILE A 166 -5.35 -4.71 -1.67
N ALA A 167 -6.54 -5.08 -2.14
CA ALA A 167 -7.79 -4.67 -1.52
C ALA A 167 -8.25 -5.73 -0.52
N ALA A 168 -8.66 -5.29 0.68
CA ALA A 168 -9.33 -6.15 1.65
C ALA A 168 -10.84 -6.00 1.51
N ARG A 169 -11.55 -7.12 1.46
CA ARG A 169 -13.01 -7.17 1.31
C ARG A 169 -13.63 -8.13 2.31
N LEU A 170 -14.85 -7.81 2.73
CA LEU A 170 -15.71 -8.78 3.41
C LEU A 170 -16.54 -9.56 2.39
N PRO A 171 -17.05 -10.76 2.75
CA PRO A 171 -18.00 -11.47 1.91
C PRO A 171 -19.18 -10.56 1.56
N HIS A 172 -19.58 -10.55 0.30
CA HIS A 172 -20.68 -9.69 -0.15
C HIS A 172 -21.99 -10.09 0.54
N ASP A 173 -22.59 -9.13 1.24
CA ASP A 173 -23.94 -9.25 1.79
C ASP A 173 -24.89 -8.42 0.94
N GLY A 174 -25.68 -9.09 0.10
CA GLY A 174 -26.62 -8.44 -0.83
C GLY A 174 -27.74 -7.62 -0.16
N LYS A 175 -27.80 -7.60 1.18
CA LYS A 175 -28.73 -6.76 1.95
C LYS A 175 -28.16 -5.38 2.29
N LEU A 176 -26.84 -5.21 2.25
CA LEU A 176 -26.17 -3.97 2.64
C LEU A 176 -25.97 -3.05 1.45
N LYS A 177 -26.10 -1.74 1.69
CA LYS A 177 -25.68 -0.71 0.73
C LYS A 177 -24.15 -0.61 0.72
N ASP A 178 -23.56 -0.25 -0.42
CA ASP A 178 -22.10 -0.18 -0.61
C ASP A 178 -21.37 0.64 0.47
N ILE A 179 -21.95 1.76 0.92
CA ILE A 179 -21.35 2.60 1.95
C ILE A 179 -21.35 1.94 3.34
N GLU A 180 -22.40 1.17 3.66
CA GLU A 180 -22.49 0.44 4.92
C GLU A 180 -21.55 -0.76 4.90
N LEU A 181 -21.47 -1.46 3.76
CA LEU A 181 -20.48 -2.51 3.55
C LEU A 181 -19.06 -1.95 3.74
N LEU A 182 -18.73 -0.82 3.11
CA LEU A 182 -17.41 -0.19 3.26
C LEU A 182 -17.10 0.20 4.71
N ARG A 183 -18.09 0.70 5.46
CA ARG A 183 -17.94 1.01 6.88
C ARG A 183 -17.61 -0.24 7.68
N ARG A 184 -18.29 -1.34 7.40
CA ARG A 184 -18.05 -2.63 8.03
C ARG A 184 -16.68 -3.22 7.65
N GLU A 185 -16.30 -3.15 6.36
CA GLU A 185 -14.98 -3.57 5.90
C GLU A 185 -13.87 -2.76 6.59
N LYS A 186 -14.08 -1.44 6.78
CA LYS A 186 -13.13 -0.61 7.53
C LYS A 186 -13.00 -1.10 8.97
N ASP A 187 -14.11 -1.33 9.65
CA ASP A 187 -14.10 -1.71 11.07
C ASP A 187 -13.45 -3.10 11.27
N GLU A 188 -13.69 -4.05 10.37
CA GLU A 188 -13.18 -5.42 10.49
C GLU A 188 -11.77 -5.63 9.88
N CYS A 189 -11.49 -5.05 8.70
CA CYS A 189 -10.28 -5.37 7.94
C CYS A 189 -9.12 -4.39 8.16
N THR A 190 -9.38 -3.14 8.57
CA THR A 190 -8.30 -2.15 8.76
C THR A 190 -7.29 -2.60 9.81
N ALA A 191 -7.75 -3.21 10.91
CA ALA A 191 -6.87 -3.71 11.97
C ALA A 191 -5.91 -4.79 11.42
N ILE A 192 -6.42 -5.71 10.62
CA ILE A 192 -5.63 -6.78 10.01
C ILE A 192 -4.59 -6.22 9.07
N LEU A 193 -4.97 -5.30 8.17
CA LEU A 193 -4.03 -4.68 7.25
C LEU A 193 -2.97 -3.86 7.98
N LYS A 194 -3.34 -3.17 9.07
CA LYS A 194 -2.37 -2.45 9.91
C LYS A 194 -1.38 -3.39 10.57
N THR A 195 -1.82 -4.55 11.04
CA THR A 195 -0.92 -5.58 11.60
C THR A 195 0.04 -6.12 10.53
N ILE A 196 -0.47 -6.45 9.33
CA ILE A 196 0.39 -6.84 8.20
C ILE A 196 1.42 -5.74 7.91
N SER A 197 0.95 -4.51 7.77
CA SER A 197 1.81 -3.37 7.46
C SER A 197 2.86 -3.12 8.53
N HIS A 198 2.52 -3.34 9.80
CA HIS A 198 3.47 -3.28 10.91
C HIS A 198 4.52 -4.38 10.77
N HIS A 199 4.09 -5.65 10.61
CA HIS A 199 4.99 -6.79 10.49
C HIS A 199 5.97 -6.67 9.33
N ILE A 200 5.56 -6.08 8.19
CA ILE A 200 6.44 -5.79 7.06
C ILE A 200 7.46 -4.71 7.43
N ASN A 201 6.98 -3.57 7.94
CA ASN A 201 7.82 -2.42 8.23
C ASN A 201 8.78 -2.62 9.41
N THR A 202 8.54 -3.63 10.27
CA THR A 202 9.40 -3.99 11.40
C THR A 202 10.13 -5.31 11.20
N GLU A 203 10.13 -5.87 9.98
CA GLU A 203 10.83 -7.11 9.64
C GLU A 203 10.48 -8.28 10.58
N HIS A 204 9.19 -8.49 10.84
CA HIS A 204 8.72 -9.54 11.73
C HIS A 204 9.20 -10.93 11.27
N ASN A 205 9.82 -11.70 12.17
CA ASN A 205 10.52 -12.96 11.88
C ASN A 205 9.74 -13.93 10.97
N GLU A 206 8.46 -14.20 11.24
CA GLU A 206 7.65 -15.12 10.43
C GLU A 206 7.45 -14.64 8.98
N LEU A 207 7.38 -13.32 8.76
CA LEU A 207 7.21 -12.74 7.44
C LEU A 207 8.56 -12.65 6.71
N GLN A 208 9.58 -12.19 7.42
CA GLN A 208 10.95 -12.07 6.92
C GLN A 208 11.54 -13.43 6.54
N SER A 209 11.22 -14.49 7.28
CA SER A 209 11.68 -15.85 6.98
C SER A 209 10.81 -16.59 5.95
N HIS A 210 9.71 -15.98 5.48
CA HIS A 210 8.85 -16.60 4.48
C HIS A 210 9.55 -16.64 3.11
N ARG A 211 9.44 -17.77 2.41
CA ARG A 211 10.04 -17.98 1.07
C ARG A 211 9.56 -17.05 -0.06
N LEU A 212 8.58 -16.18 0.21
CA LEU A 212 7.98 -15.27 -0.77
C LEU A 212 7.71 -13.91 -0.14
N LEU A 213 7.01 -13.87 1.00
CA LEU A 213 6.64 -12.59 1.63
C LEU A 213 7.85 -11.75 2.10
N SER A 214 9.03 -12.37 2.24
CA SER A 214 10.29 -11.68 2.57
C SER A 214 10.79 -10.68 1.53
N ILE A 215 10.18 -10.65 0.33
CA ILE A 215 10.47 -9.63 -0.70
C ILE A 215 9.90 -8.26 -0.33
N PHE A 216 8.87 -8.20 0.53
CA PHE A 216 8.24 -6.94 0.91
C PHE A 216 9.12 -6.16 1.88
N LYS A 217 9.36 -4.89 1.57
CA LYS A 217 10.22 -4.00 2.37
C LYS A 217 9.47 -2.84 2.99
N MET A 218 8.38 -2.41 2.35
CA MET A 218 7.63 -1.22 2.73
C MET A 218 6.14 -1.49 2.59
N SER A 219 5.35 -0.95 3.51
CA SER A 219 3.90 -1.10 3.50
C SER A 219 3.18 0.11 4.10
N GLU A 220 2.01 0.43 3.54
CA GLU A 220 1.09 1.42 4.07
C GLU A 220 -0.37 0.98 3.86
N VAL A 221 -1.24 1.34 4.81
CA VAL A 221 -2.69 1.10 4.71
C VAL A 221 -3.37 2.40 4.31
N ASP A 222 -4.23 2.34 3.30
CA ASP A 222 -5.02 3.47 2.84
C ASP A 222 -6.51 3.13 2.87
N VAL A 223 -7.31 4.07 3.37
CA VAL A 223 -8.77 3.93 3.52
C VAL A 223 -9.41 5.04 2.72
N VAL A 224 -9.97 4.68 1.57
CA VAL A 224 -10.56 5.63 0.63
C VAL A 224 -12.07 5.59 0.81
N TRP A 225 -12.66 6.73 1.11
CA TRP A 225 -14.11 6.90 1.12
C TRP A 225 -14.57 7.43 -0.24
N PRO A 226 -15.65 6.88 -0.82
CA PRO A 226 -16.23 7.45 -2.03
C PRO A 226 -16.72 8.86 -1.74
N GLU A 227 -16.55 9.78 -2.70
CA GLU A 227 -17.05 11.14 -2.56
C GLU A 227 -18.56 11.14 -2.33
N SER A 228 -19.00 11.84 -1.29
CA SER A 228 -20.42 12.00 -1.03
C SER A 228 -21.03 12.89 -2.10
N THR A 229 -21.99 12.37 -2.87
CA THR A 229 -22.74 13.09 -3.92
C THR A 229 -23.39 14.41 -3.45
N SER A 230 -23.49 14.62 -2.14
CA SER A 230 -24.01 15.85 -1.52
C SER A 230 -23.03 17.03 -1.59
N ALA A 231 -21.71 16.80 -1.57
CA ALA A 231 -20.72 17.87 -1.63
C ALA A 231 -20.62 18.51 -3.03
N ALA A 232 -20.82 17.72 -4.10
CA ALA A 232 -20.83 18.20 -5.48
C ALA A 232 -21.99 19.15 -5.78
N ARG A 233 -23.15 19.00 -5.11
CA ARG A 233 -24.30 19.91 -5.27
C ARG A 233 -24.14 21.24 -4.53
N SER A 234 -23.32 21.29 -3.47
CA SER A 234 -23.03 22.53 -2.72
C SER A 234 -22.11 23.49 -3.49
N GLY A 235 -21.19 22.95 -4.30
CA GLY A 235 -20.30 23.75 -5.16
C GLY A 235 -21.00 24.39 -6.36
N GLN A 236 -22.02 23.72 -6.92
CA GLN A 236 -22.76 24.23 -8.08
C GLN A 236 -23.72 25.37 -7.72
N THR A 237 -24.35 25.34 -6.54
CA THR A 237 -25.18 26.46 -6.06
C THR A 237 -24.36 27.67 -5.64
N ALA A 238 -23.15 27.47 -5.10
CA ALA A 238 -22.26 28.57 -4.72
C ALA A 238 -21.70 29.35 -5.93
N ALA A 239 -21.41 28.67 -7.04
CA ALA A 239 -20.90 29.33 -8.26
C ALA A 239 -21.97 30.19 -8.96
N GLY A 240 -23.21 29.70 -9.07
CA GLY A 240 -24.32 30.47 -9.63
C GLY A 240 -24.68 31.70 -8.79
N ASN A 241 -24.66 31.56 -7.46
CA ASN A 241 -25.00 32.66 -6.56
C ASN A 241 -23.93 33.77 -6.53
N ARG A 242 -22.64 33.42 -6.71
CA ARG A 242 -21.55 34.40 -6.82
C ARG A 242 -21.60 35.20 -8.12
N LEU A 243 -21.98 34.58 -9.24
CA LEU A 243 -22.12 35.27 -10.53
C LEU A 243 -23.29 36.27 -10.51
N LEU A 244 -24.43 35.88 -9.92
CA LEU A 244 -25.57 36.77 -9.69
C LEU A 244 -25.23 37.94 -8.78
N SER A 245 -24.47 37.70 -7.70
CA SER A 245 -24.00 38.75 -6.80
C SER A 245 -23.11 39.77 -7.51
N LEU A 246 -22.19 39.29 -8.37
CA LEU A 246 -21.28 40.16 -9.13
C LEU A 246 -22.05 41.01 -10.17
N LEU A 247 -23.02 40.41 -10.86
CA LEU A 247 -23.87 41.10 -11.82
C LEU A 247 -24.75 42.18 -11.16
N LEU A 248 -25.27 41.92 -9.95
CA LEU A 248 -26.03 42.91 -9.19
C LEU A 248 -25.15 44.10 -8.77
N LEU A 249 -23.93 43.82 -8.30
CA LEU A 249 -22.93 44.86 -7.95
C LEU A 249 -22.56 45.72 -9.16
N LEU A 250 -22.36 45.11 -10.33
CA LEU A 250 -22.11 45.83 -11.59
C LEU A 250 -23.32 46.68 -12.04
N ALA A 251 -24.55 46.19 -11.87
CA ALA A 251 -25.75 46.98 -12.17
C ALA A 251 -25.91 48.19 -11.23
N LEU A 252 -25.60 48.01 -9.94
CA LEU A 252 -25.60 49.09 -8.94
C LEU A 252 -24.52 50.14 -9.22
N THR A 253 -23.31 49.76 -9.63
CA THR A 253 -22.28 50.75 -9.98
C THR A 253 -22.61 51.53 -11.25
N VAL A 254 -23.20 50.87 -12.27
CA VAL A 254 -23.65 51.54 -13.51
C VAL A 254 -24.79 52.51 -13.22
N THR A 255 -25.78 52.13 -12.41
CA THR A 255 -26.89 53.04 -12.04
C THR A 255 -26.42 54.24 -11.22
N VAL A 256 -25.48 54.05 -10.30
CA VAL A 256 -24.88 55.18 -9.55
C VAL A 256 -24.07 56.09 -10.47
N HIS A 257 -23.29 55.54 -11.40
CA HIS A 257 -22.54 56.34 -12.39
C HIS A 257 -23.45 57.07 -13.39
N CYS A 258 -24.57 56.47 -13.79
CA CYS A 258 -25.55 57.10 -14.67
C CYS A 258 -26.32 58.22 -13.94
N ALA A 259 -26.67 58.01 -12.66
CA ALA A 259 -27.29 59.02 -11.83
C ALA A 259 -26.36 60.21 -11.56
N SER A 260 -25.06 59.99 -11.35
CA SER A 260 -24.08 61.08 -11.18
C SER A 260 -23.81 61.83 -12.49
N ALA A 261 -23.81 61.15 -13.65
CA ALA A 261 -23.70 61.79 -14.96
C ALA A 261 -24.94 62.67 -15.31
N LEU A 262 -26.15 62.22 -14.97
CA LEU A 262 -27.36 63.07 -15.10
C LEU A 262 -27.32 64.27 -14.14
N ARG A 263 -26.77 64.09 -12.93
CA ARG A 263 -26.65 65.18 -11.96
C ARG A 263 -25.63 66.25 -12.39
N MET A 264 -24.55 65.87 -13.08
CA MET A 264 -23.61 66.84 -13.66
C MET A 264 -24.16 67.55 -14.91
N SER A 265 -25.06 66.90 -15.67
CA SER A 265 -25.70 67.53 -16.83
C SER A 265 -26.71 68.61 -16.43
N ASN A 266 -27.36 68.49 -15.27
CA ASN A 266 -28.26 69.52 -14.72
C ASN A 266 -27.52 70.71 -14.07
N VAL A 267 -26.24 70.58 -13.72
CA VAL A 267 -25.45 71.71 -13.18
C VAL A 267 -24.92 72.61 -14.31
N PHE A 268 -24.68 72.07 -15.51
CA PHE A 268 -24.21 72.86 -16.66
C PHE A 268 -25.33 73.63 -17.39
N ALA A 269 -26.60 73.36 -17.09
CA ALA A 269 -27.74 74.05 -17.69
C ALA A 269 -28.17 75.33 -16.92
N MET A 270 -27.50 75.69 -15.81
CA MET A 270 -27.87 76.85 -14.97
C MET A 270 -26.85 78.01 -14.99
N THR A 271 -25.85 77.99 -15.88
CA THR A 271 -24.85 79.07 -16.01
C THR A 271 -24.87 79.79 -17.35
N SER A 272 -25.99 79.76 -18.09
CA SER A 272 -26.13 80.50 -19.35
C SER A 272 -27.51 81.15 -19.50
N THR A 273 -27.80 82.13 -18.65
CA THR A 273 -28.73 83.23 -18.97
C THR A 273 -28.39 84.43 -18.08
N THR A 274 -27.78 85.44 -18.71
CA THR A 274 -27.75 86.88 -18.38
C THR A 274 -27.52 87.31 -16.93
#